data_AF-A0A9D6XBW1-F1
#
_entry.id   AF-A0A9D6XBW1-F1
#
_cell.length_a   1.000
_cell.length_b   1.000
_cell.length_c   1.000
_cell.angle_alpha   90.00
_cell.angle_beta   90.00
_cell.angle_gamma   90.00
#
_symmetry.space_group_name_H-M   'P 1'
#
loop_
_entity.id
_entity.type
_entity.pdbx_description
1 polymer ?
#
loop_
_entity_poly.entity_id
_entity_poly.type
_entity_poly.pdbx_seq_one_letter_code
_entity_poly.pdbx_strand_id
1 'polypeptide(L)'
;GMAGLMAYWYQFALLFEALFILTTIDAGTRVARYLIQEMGGRVYEPLRRFNWWPGVLASSGLVVGAWGYLISTGSISTIWPMFGAANQLLGTLALCIGTTVLIKMRKPQFVWITAVPMVFVGAITLTGSYEMFRLFLGKANSLGDAGQAFAFYLDAALVGIVALLAVVVLADSFRQWHGYLIQGRPFTSSEVIILSGGGASPAASRPAISDGIHLPGGGCC
;
A
#
# COMPACT_ATOMS: atom_id res chain seq x y z
N GLY A 1 0.92 -46.04 -4.39
CA GLY A 1 1.93 -45.33 -5.20
C GLY A 1 1.55 -43.86 -5.34
N MET A 2 2.53 -42.97 -5.44
CA MET A 2 2.45 -41.49 -5.35
C MET A 2 1.26 -40.75 -6.00
N ALA A 3 0.46 -41.39 -6.87
CA ALA A 3 -0.73 -40.82 -7.50
C ALA A 3 -1.83 -40.40 -6.50
N GLY A 4 -2.01 -41.14 -5.39
CA GLY A 4 -2.95 -40.76 -4.33
C GLY A 4 -2.50 -39.49 -3.59
N LEU A 5 -1.20 -39.39 -3.29
CA LEU A 5 -0.57 -38.19 -2.72
C LEU A 5 -0.64 -36.99 -3.67
N MET A 6 -0.50 -37.21 -4.99
CA MET A 6 -0.65 -36.15 -5.99
C MET A 6 -2.10 -35.65 -6.06
N ALA A 7 -3.11 -36.52 -6.00
CA ALA A 7 -4.51 -36.09 -5.94
C ALA A 7 -4.79 -35.23 -4.70
N TYR A 8 -4.33 -35.67 -3.52
CA TYR A 8 -4.41 -34.86 -2.31
C TYR A 8 -3.67 -33.53 -2.43
N TRP A 9 -2.49 -33.51 -3.06
CA TRP A 9 -1.73 -32.28 -3.32
C TRP A 9 -2.49 -31.32 -4.25
N TYR A 10 -3.12 -31.82 -5.32
CA TYR A 10 -3.94 -30.99 -6.20
C TYR A 10 -5.14 -30.40 -5.46
N GLN A 11 -5.87 -31.20 -4.67
CA GLN A 11 -6.97 -30.69 -3.85
C GLN A 11 -6.49 -29.67 -2.81
N PHE A 12 -5.35 -29.93 -2.16
CA PHE A 12 -4.76 -28.98 -1.23
C PHE A 12 -4.39 -27.65 -1.90
N ALA A 13 -3.70 -27.70 -3.04
CA ALA A 13 -3.28 -26.51 -3.78
C ALA A 13 -4.48 -25.69 -4.26
N LEU A 14 -5.52 -26.34 -4.81
CA LEU A 14 -6.74 -25.67 -5.26
C LEU A 14 -7.52 -25.03 -4.10
N LEU A 15 -7.63 -25.70 -2.95
CA LEU A 15 -8.29 -25.13 -1.77
C LEU A 15 -7.49 -23.98 -1.16
N PHE A 16 -6.16 -24.10 -1.10
CA PHE A 16 -5.28 -23.05 -0.61
C PHE A 16 -5.35 -21.80 -1.50
N GLU A 17 -5.27 -21.99 -2.82
CA GLU A 17 -5.42 -20.92 -3.79
C GLU A 17 -6.80 -20.28 -3.66
N ALA A 18 -7.88 -21.05 -3.64
CA ALA A 18 -9.24 -20.54 -3.48
C ALA A 18 -9.40 -19.74 -2.17
N LEU A 19 -8.85 -20.21 -1.05
CA LEU A 19 -8.90 -19.50 0.23
C LEU A 19 -8.10 -18.19 0.18
N PHE A 20 -6.93 -18.19 -0.46
CA PHE A 20 -6.13 -16.99 -0.65
C PHE A 20 -6.87 -15.94 -1.48
N ILE A 21 -7.50 -16.36 -2.59
CA ILE A 21 -8.32 -15.51 -3.44
C ILE A 21 -9.51 -14.97 -2.63
N LEU A 22 -10.23 -15.83 -1.91
CA LEU A 22 -11.39 -15.44 -1.12
C LEU A 22 -11.04 -14.43 -0.02
N THR A 23 -9.93 -14.64 0.68
CA THR A 23 -9.43 -13.73 1.72
C THR A 23 -9.08 -12.37 1.12
N THR A 24 -8.42 -12.38 -0.04
CA THR A 24 -8.06 -11.16 -0.76
C THR A 24 -9.29 -10.39 -1.22
N ILE A 25 -10.28 -11.09 -1.78
CA ILE A 25 -11.52 -10.46 -2.24
C ILE A 25 -12.35 -9.93 -1.07
N ASP A 26 -12.42 -10.63 0.07
CA ASP A 26 -13.10 -10.12 1.28
C ASP A 26 -12.44 -8.83 1.79
N ALA A 27 -11.12 -8.85 1.97
CA ALA A 27 -10.38 -7.66 2.40
C ALA A 27 -10.52 -6.53 1.36
N GLY A 28 -10.42 -6.86 0.08
CA GLY A 28 -10.51 -5.91 -1.03
C GLY A 28 -11.89 -5.25 -1.14
N THR A 29 -12.97 -6.02 -1.04
CA THR A 29 -14.35 -5.47 -1.06
C THR A 29 -14.60 -4.52 0.10
N ARG A 30 -14.05 -4.85 1.28
CA ARG A 30 -14.12 -3.99 2.47
C ARG A 30 -13.39 -2.67 2.26
N VAL A 31 -12.14 -2.72 1.78
CA VAL A 31 -11.33 -1.52 1.52
C VAL A 31 -11.93 -0.68 0.38
N ALA A 32 -12.39 -1.30 -0.71
CA ALA A 32 -13.02 -0.61 -1.84
C ALA A 32 -14.25 0.17 -1.40
N ARG A 33 -15.07 -0.41 -0.51
CA ARG A 33 -16.20 0.29 0.08
C ARG A 33 -15.77 1.53 0.87
N TYR A 34 -14.73 1.42 1.69
CA TYR A 34 -14.21 2.57 2.44
C TYR A 34 -13.67 3.66 1.50
N LEU A 35 -12.96 3.28 0.44
CA LEU A 35 -12.45 4.22 -0.56
C LEU A 35 -13.57 4.96 -1.30
N ILE A 36 -14.63 4.26 -1.71
CA ILE A 36 -15.79 4.89 -2.37
C ILE A 36 -16.51 5.84 -1.42
N GLN A 37 -16.67 5.46 -0.15
CA GLN A 37 -17.29 6.34 0.86
C GLN A 37 -16.42 7.57 1.15
N GLU A 38 -15.09 7.43 1.17
CA GLU A 38 -14.18 8.55 1.35
C GLU A 38 -14.19 9.51 0.15
N MET A 39 -14.11 8.97 -1.08
CA MET A 39 -14.15 9.77 -2.30
C MET A 39 -15.53 10.42 -2.51
N GLY A 40 -16.61 9.65 -2.34
CA GLY A 40 -17.98 10.13 -2.43
C GLY A 40 -18.34 11.10 -1.31
N GLY A 41 -17.73 10.94 -0.13
CA GLY A 41 -17.86 11.85 1.01
C GLY A 41 -17.33 13.26 0.73
N ARG A 42 -16.42 13.44 -0.25
CA ARG A 42 -15.98 14.77 -0.69
C ARG A 42 -17.00 15.51 -1.55
N VAL A 43 -17.91 14.78 -2.20
CA VAL A 43 -18.99 15.35 -3.01
C VAL A 43 -20.27 15.48 -2.19
N TYR A 44 -20.55 14.51 -1.31
CA TYR A 44 -21.74 14.46 -0.48
C TYR A 44 -21.38 14.07 0.97
N GLU A 45 -21.41 15.07 1.85
CA GLU A 45 -20.95 15.00 3.26
C GLU A 45 -21.52 13.81 4.06
N PRO A 46 -22.80 13.37 3.91
CA PRO A 46 -23.31 12.21 4.62
C PRO A 46 -22.65 10.86 4.25
N LEU A 47 -22.05 10.72 3.06
CA LEU A 47 -21.33 9.50 2.67
C LEU A 47 -20.01 9.32 3.44
N ARG A 48 -19.50 10.39 4.05
CA ARG A 48 -18.31 10.33 4.92
C ARG A 48 -18.58 9.60 6.24
N ARG A 49 -19.85 9.41 6.61
CA ARG A 49 -20.25 8.67 7.82
C ARG A 49 -20.27 7.17 7.53
N PHE A 50 -19.22 6.46 7.94
CA PHE A 50 -19.09 5.01 7.76
C PHE A 50 -20.22 4.16 8.36
N ASN A 51 -20.98 4.70 9.33
CA ASN A 51 -22.11 4.03 9.99
C ASN A 51 -23.49 4.35 9.35
N TRP A 52 -23.52 5.14 8.27
CA TRP A 52 -24.77 5.49 7.61
C TRP A 52 -25.22 4.34 6.70
N TRP A 53 -26.21 3.58 7.16
CA TRP A 53 -26.73 2.37 6.52
C TRP A 53 -27.03 2.51 5.01
N PRO A 54 -27.68 3.58 4.52
CA PRO A 54 -27.92 3.76 3.09
C PRO A 54 -26.62 3.91 2.28
N GLY A 55 -25.64 4.66 2.82
CA GLY A 55 -24.33 4.82 2.19
C GLY A 55 -23.54 3.52 2.17
N VAL A 56 -23.62 2.74 3.25
CA VAL A 56 -23.01 1.39 3.33
C VAL A 56 -23.62 0.44 2.33
N LEU A 57 -24.95 0.42 2.18
CA LEU A 57 -25.62 -0.48 1.25
C LEU A 57 -25.36 -0.08 -0.21
N ALA A 58 -25.41 1.21 -0.53
CA ALA A 58 -25.13 1.72 -1.87
C ALA A 58 -23.68 1.44 -2.30
N SER A 59 -22.70 1.76 -1.45
CA SER A 59 -21.28 1.51 -1.74
C SER A 59 -20.96 0.01 -1.79
N SER A 60 -21.52 -0.81 -0.89
CA SER A 60 -21.38 -2.28 -0.97
C SER A 60 -21.99 -2.84 -2.26
N GLY A 61 -23.19 -2.39 -2.62
CA GLY A 61 -23.87 -2.82 -3.84
C GLY A 61 -23.09 -2.44 -5.10
N LEU A 62 -22.50 -1.23 -5.13
CA LEU A 62 -21.62 -0.80 -6.21
C LEU A 62 -20.38 -1.70 -6.29
N VAL A 63 -19.69 -1.94 -5.18
CA VAL A 63 -18.49 -2.79 -5.17
C VAL A 63 -18.79 -4.22 -5.62
N VAL A 64 -19.84 -4.83 -5.09
CA VAL A 64 -20.25 -6.20 -5.48
C VAL A 64 -20.70 -6.23 -6.94
N GLY A 65 -21.43 -5.21 -7.40
CA GLY A 65 -21.80 -5.05 -8.81
C GLY A 65 -20.59 -4.91 -9.73
N ALA A 66 -19.56 -4.17 -9.31
CA ALA A 66 -18.31 -4.03 -10.05
C ALA A 66 -17.56 -5.37 -10.13
N TRP A 67 -17.51 -6.16 -9.06
CA TRP A 67 -16.99 -7.54 -9.11
C TRP A 67 -17.78 -8.41 -10.10
N GLY A 68 -19.11 -8.35 -10.06
CA GLY A 68 -19.97 -9.07 -11.02
C GLY A 68 -19.70 -8.67 -12.47
N TYR A 69 -19.51 -7.37 -12.73
CA TYR A 69 -19.15 -6.85 -14.04
C TYR A 69 -17.78 -7.35 -14.52
N LEU A 70 -16.78 -7.38 -13.63
CA LEU A 70 -15.44 -7.90 -13.95
C LEU A 70 -15.45 -9.40 -14.28
N ILE A 71 -16.30 -10.19 -13.61
CA ILE A 71 -16.52 -11.60 -13.94
C ILE A 71 -17.14 -11.74 -15.33
N SER A 72 -18.11 -10.89 -15.67
CA SER A 72 -18.79 -10.94 -16.98
C SER A 72 -17.88 -10.55 -18.17
N THR A 73 -16.89 -9.69 -17.94
CA THR A 73 -16.00 -9.15 -18.98
C THR A 73 -14.70 -9.96 -19.16
N GLY A 74 -14.38 -10.88 -18.25
CA GLY A 74 -13.18 -11.72 -18.35
C GLY A 74 -11.86 -10.99 -18.04
N SER A 75 -11.91 -9.76 -17.52
CA SER A 75 -10.72 -8.96 -17.16
C SER A 75 -9.93 -9.49 -15.96
N ILE A 76 -10.25 -10.67 -15.43
CA ILE A 76 -9.58 -11.27 -14.27
C ILE A 76 -8.08 -11.50 -14.52
N SER A 77 -7.70 -11.76 -15.77
CA SER A 77 -6.31 -12.05 -16.15
C SER A 77 -5.37 -10.83 -16.06
N THR A 78 -5.91 -9.60 -16.09
CA THR A 78 -5.12 -8.37 -15.93
C THR A 78 -5.04 -7.93 -14.47
N ILE A 79 -6.08 -8.19 -13.68
CA ILE A 79 -6.16 -7.82 -12.26
C ILE A 79 -5.12 -8.57 -11.42
N TRP A 80 -4.92 -9.87 -11.67
CA TRP A 80 -4.01 -10.70 -10.86
C TRP A 80 -2.55 -10.19 -10.84
N PRO A 81 -1.93 -9.90 -12.00
CA PRO A 81 -0.62 -9.27 -12.03
C PRO A 81 -0.59 -7.91 -11.32
N MET A 82 -1.62 -7.08 -11.49
CA MET A 82 -1.69 -5.76 -10.85
C MET A 82 -1.80 -5.86 -9.32
N PHE A 83 -2.57 -6.83 -8.82
CA PHE A 83 -2.66 -7.12 -7.40
C PHE A 83 -1.30 -7.53 -6.82
N GLY A 84 -0.58 -8.42 -7.50
CA GLY A 84 0.77 -8.82 -7.12
C GLY A 84 1.73 -7.63 -7.04
N ALA A 85 1.73 -6.76 -8.05
CA ALA A 85 2.56 -5.55 -8.07
C ALA A 85 2.21 -4.57 -6.93
N ALA A 86 0.92 -4.35 -6.65
CA ALA A 86 0.48 -3.48 -5.57
C ALA A 86 0.94 -3.99 -4.19
N ASN A 87 0.91 -5.30 -3.96
CA ASN A 87 1.39 -5.90 -2.72
C ASN A 87 2.90 -5.75 -2.55
N GLN A 88 3.67 -5.87 -3.63
CA GLN A 88 5.12 -5.64 -3.59
C GLN A 88 5.45 -4.19 -3.26
N LEU A 89 4.64 -3.22 -3.71
CA LEU A 89 4.77 -1.82 -3.31
C LEU A 89 4.47 -1.58 -1.85
N LEU A 90 3.39 -2.17 -1.33
CA LEU A 90 3.07 -2.07 0.10
C LEU A 90 4.19 -2.68 0.94
N GLY A 91 4.77 -3.80 0.51
CA GLY A 91 5.95 -4.40 1.14
C GLY A 91 7.17 -3.47 1.09
N THR A 92 7.44 -2.85 -0.07
CA THR A 92 8.53 -1.88 -0.22
C THR A 92 8.35 -0.69 0.71
N LEU A 93 7.14 -0.12 0.78
CA LEU A 93 6.81 0.98 1.66
C LEU A 93 6.96 0.60 3.15
N ALA A 94 6.51 -0.59 3.54
CA ALA A 94 6.68 -1.09 4.90
C ALA A 94 8.17 -1.20 5.28
N LEU A 95 9.02 -1.68 4.36
CA LEU A 95 10.46 -1.74 4.58
C LEU A 95 11.12 -0.35 4.59
N CYS A 96 10.63 0.61 3.79
CA CYS A 96 11.06 2.02 3.87
C CYS A 96 10.74 2.63 5.23
N ILE A 97 9.52 2.40 5.75
CA ILE A 97 9.12 2.88 7.08
C ILE A 97 9.96 2.19 8.15
N GLY A 98 10.15 0.87 8.09
CA GLY A 98 10.99 0.13 9.03
C GLY A 98 12.43 0.64 9.06
N THR A 99 13.01 0.94 7.90
CA THR A 99 14.34 1.55 7.77
C THR A 99 14.39 2.92 8.43
N THR A 100 13.37 3.75 8.19
CA THR A 100 13.26 5.08 8.78
C THR A 100 13.14 5.03 10.31
N VAL A 101 12.37 4.09 10.85
CA VAL A 101 12.25 3.87 12.30
C VAL A 101 13.59 3.47 12.92
N LEU A 102 14.34 2.57 12.28
CA LEU A 102 15.66 2.13 12.76
C LEU A 102 16.68 3.26 12.85
N ILE A 103 16.67 4.16 11.87
CA ILE A 103 17.51 5.36 11.85
C ILE A 103 17.11 6.29 13.01
N LYS A 104 15.81 6.51 13.24
CA LYS A 104 15.31 7.32 14.35
C LYS A 104 15.65 6.74 15.73
N MET A 105 15.70 5.41 15.85
CA MET A 105 16.12 4.72 17.09
C MET A 105 17.64 4.75 17.33
N ARG A 106 18.42 5.53 16.55
CA ARG A 106 19.89 5.62 16.63
C ARG A 106 20.61 4.27 16.51
N LYS A 107 20.04 3.33 15.76
CA LYS A 107 20.61 2.01 15.50
C LYS A 107 21.01 1.82 14.02
N PRO A 108 21.91 2.66 13.46
CA PRO A 108 22.23 2.65 12.03
C PRO A 108 22.89 1.33 11.58
N GLN A 109 23.54 0.61 12.49
CA GLN A 109 24.19 -0.68 12.22
C GLN A 109 23.23 -1.79 11.76
N PHE A 110 21.93 -1.67 12.02
CA PHE A 110 20.93 -2.67 11.61
C PHE A 110 20.15 -2.25 10.35
N VAL A 111 20.42 -1.06 9.79
CA VAL A 111 19.70 -0.52 8.62
C VAL A 111 19.81 -1.42 7.39
N TRP A 112 20.93 -2.13 7.24
CA TRP A 112 21.14 -3.04 6.11
C TRP A 112 20.12 -4.19 6.09
N ILE A 113 19.60 -4.63 7.25
CA ILE A 113 18.64 -5.73 7.36
C ILE A 113 17.33 -5.38 6.66
N THR A 114 16.91 -4.11 6.71
CA THR A 114 15.69 -3.65 6.04
C THR A 114 15.97 -3.03 4.67
N ALA A 115 17.14 -2.41 4.47
CA ALA A 115 17.51 -1.75 3.22
C ALA A 115 17.78 -2.72 2.08
N VAL A 116 18.47 -3.84 2.33
CA VAL A 116 18.75 -4.85 1.30
C VAL A 116 17.48 -5.46 0.71
N PRO A 117 16.54 -6.03 1.51
CA PRO A 117 15.30 -6.59 0.96
C PRO A 117 14.43 -5.51 0.31
N MET A 118 14.46 -4.27 0.79
CA MET A 118 13.72 -3.17 0.17
C MET A 118 14.21 -2.86 -1.24
N VAL A 119 15.52 -2.76 -1.45
CA VAL A 119 16.09 -2.51 -2.79
C VAL A 119 15.76 -3.68 -3.72
N PHE A 120 15.83 -4.92 -3.22
CA PHE A 120 15.48 -6.11 -3.99
C PHE A 120 14.00 -6.11 -4.42
N VAL A 121 13.07 -5.94 -3.48
CA VAL A 121 11.63 -5.91 -3.78
C VAL A 121 11.29 -4.70 -4.65
N GLY A 122 11.88 -3.53 -4.39
CA GLY A 122 11.71 -2.33 -5.21
C GLY A 122 12.17 -2.55 -6.66
N ALA A 123 13.32 -3.19 -6.87
CA ALA A 123 13.82 -3.51 -8.20
C ALA A 123 12.90 -4.50 -8.95
N ILE A 124 12.42 -5.55 -8.28
CA ILE A 124 11.45 -6.50 -8.86
C ILE A 124 10.14 -5.79 -9.20
N THR A 125 9.68 -4.90 -8.33
CA THR A 125 8.43 -4.16 -8.55
C THR A 125 8.53 -3.24 -9.77
N LEU A 126 9.65 -2.52 -9.92
CA LEU A 126 9.88 -1.63 -11.06
C LEU A 126 10.03 -2.41 -12.37
N THR A 127 10.80 -3.50 -12.35
CA THR A 127 10.96 -4.38 -13.54
C THR A 127 9.64 -5.03 -13.93
N GLY A 128 8.88 -5.56 -12.97
CA GLY A 128 7.56 -6.13 -13.21
C GLY A 128 6.55 -5.10 -13.74
N SER A 129 6.55 -3.89 -13.18
CA SER A 129 5.68 -2.81 -13.67
C SER A 129 6.02 -2.40 -15.11
N TYR A 130 7.30 -2.38 -15.45
CA TYR A 130 7.75 -2.06 -16.81
C TYR A 130 7.34 -3.13 -17.83
N GLU A 131 7.48 -4.42 -17.50
CA GLU A 131 7.01 -5.51 -18.35
C GLU A 131 5.49 -5.47 -18.55
N MET A 132 4.72 -5.24 -17.49
CA MET A 132 3.25 -5.12 -17.57
C MET A 132 2.82 -3.91 -18.40
N PHE A 133 3.50 -2.77 -18.26
CA PHE A 133 3.23 -1.58 -19.05
C PHE A 133 3.40 -1.85 -20.55
N ARG A 134 4.49 -2.52 -20.95
CA ARG A 134 4.71 -2.89 -22.36
C ARG A 134 3.66 -3.88 -22.85
N LEU A 135 3.30 -4.86 -22.03
CA LEU A 135 2.34 -5.89 -22.39
C LEU A 135 0.94 -5.30 -22.62
N PHE A 136 0.48 -4.40 -21.76
CA PHE A 136 -0.81 -3.74 -21.94
C PHE A 136 -0.82 -2.79 -23.13
N LEU A 137 0.26 -2.06 -23.37
CA LEU A 137 0.38 -1.19 -24.55
C LEU A 137 0.42 -1.99 -25.86
N GLY A 138 1.12 -3.12 -25.88
CA GLY A 138 1.14 -4.03 -27.02
C GLY A 138 -0.23 -4.62 -27.33
N LYS A 139 -0.97 -5.06 -26.30
CA LYS A 139 -2.35 -5.55 -26.45
C LYS A 139 -3.29 -4.47 -26.96
N ALA A 140 -3.19 -3.25 -26.43
CA ALA A 140 -4.01 -2.11 -26.85
C ALA A 140 -3.83 -1.76 -28.35
N ASN A 141 -2.60 -1.86 -28.87
CA ASN A 141 -2.30 -1.61 -30.28
C ASN A 141 -2.70 -2.76 -31.22
N SER A 142 -2.83 -3.98 -30.70
CA SER A 142 -3.16 -5.19 -31.49
C SER A 142 -4.66 -5.44 -31.64
N LEU A 143 -5.50 -4.80 -30.81
CA LEU A 143 -6.94 -4.97 -30.82
C LEU A 143 -7.59 -3.91 -31.70
N GLY A 144 -8.35 -4.34 -32.72
CA GLY A 144 -9.08 -3.46 -33.64
C GLY A 144 -10.38 -2.86 -33.06
N ASP A 145 -10.82 -3.32 -31.89
CA ASP A 145 -12.02 -2.83 -31.20
C ASP A 145 -11.69 -1.66 -30.26
N ALA A 146 -12.22 -0.47 -30.58
CA ALA A 146 -11.96 0.77 -29.84
C ALA A 146 -12.33 0.67 -28.34
N GLY A 147 -13.37 -0.10 -27.99
CA GLY A 147 -13.81 -0.27 -26.60
C GLY A 147 -12.85 -1.09 -25.74
N GLN A 148 -12.30 -2.17 -26.29
CA GLN A 148 -11.34 -3.02 -25.57
C GLN A 148 -9.95 -2.38 -25.52
N ALA A 149 -9.54 -1.68 -26.59
CA ALA A 149 -8.29 -0.94 -26.62
C ALA A 149 -8.24 0.13 -25.51
N PHE A 150 -9.33 0.87 -25.29
CA PHE A 150 -9.40 1.87 -24.21
C PHE A 150 -9.18 1.26 -22.81
N ALA A 151 -9.77 0.09 -22.53
CA ALA A 151 -9.57 -0.59 -21.25
C ALA A 151 -8.10 -0.94 -21.01
N PHE A 152 -7.39 -1.46 -22.02
CA PHE A 152 -5.97 -1.76 -21.91
C PHE A 152 -5.08 -0.52 -21.78
N TYR A 153 -5.45 0.60 -22.41
CA TYR A 153 -4.77 1.89 -22.17
C TYR A 153 -4.95 2.38 -20.74
N LEU A 154 -6.15 2.21 -20.17
CA LEU A 154 -6.43 2.57 -18.80
C LEU A 154 -5.62 1.70 -17.82
N ASP A 155 -5.56 0.38 -18.05
CA ASP A 155 -4.72 -0.54 -17.26
C ASP A 155 -3.22 -0.17 -17.36
N ALA A 156 -2.73 0.15 -18.56
CA ALA A 156 -1.36 0.60 -18.76
C ALA A 156 -1.07 1.91 -18.01
N ALA A 157 -2.00 2.87 -18.05
CA ALA A 157 -1.86 4.13 -17.33
C ALA A 157 -1.81 3.90 -15.81
N LEU A 158 -2.68 3.03 -15.28
CA LEU A 158 -2.67 2.68 -13.86
C LEU A 158 -1.34 2.07 -13.43
N VAL A 159 -0.79 1.11 -14.18
CA VAL A 159 0.54 0.53 -13.91
C VAL A 159 1.64 1.58 -13.97
N GLY A 160 1.57 2.50 -14.95
CA GLY A 160 2.53 3.60 -15.07
C GLY A 160 2.51 4.52 -13.84
N ILE A 161 1.32 4.88 -13.33
CA ILE A 161 1.16 5.69 -12.12
C ILE A 161 1.76 4.94 -10.91
N VAL A 162 1.44 3.67 -10.77
CA VAL A 162 1.92 2.79 -9.69
C VAL A 162 3.45 2.71 -9.69
N ALA A 163 4.07 2.54 -10.86
CA ALA A 163 5.53 2.57 -11.01
C ALA A 163 6.13 3.94 -10.65
N LEU A 164 5.51 5.03 -11.09
CA LEU A 164 5.97 6.38 -10.78
C LEU A 164 5.91 6.66 -9.28
N LEU A 165 4.82 6.27 -8.60
CA LEU A 165 4.69 6.39 -7.15
C LEU A 165 5.78 5.59 -6.43
N ALA A 166 6.10 4.39 -6.90
CA ALA A 166 7.20 3.58 -6.37
C ALA A 166 8.54 4.34 -6.40
N VAL A 167 8.87 4.94 -7.55
CA VAL A 167 10.09 5.71 -7.74
C VAL A 167 10.11 6.93 -6.83
N VAL A 168 9.00 7.67 -6.73
CA VAL A 168 8.88 8.83 -5.86
C VAL A 168 9.10 8.45 -4.39
N VAL A 169 8.47 7.38 -3.91
CA VAL A 169 8.61 6.90 -2.53
C VAL A 169 10.06 6.50 -2.22
N LEU A 170 10.69 5.75 -3.13
CA LEU A 170 12.10 5.35 -2.96
C LEU A 170 13.04 6.56 -2.98
N ALA A 171 12.80 7.51 -3.88
CA ALA A 171 13.61 8.71 -3.99
C ALA A 171 13.46 9.65 -2.78
N ASP A 172 12.25 9.81 -2.25
CA ASP A 172 11.99 10.60 -1.05
C ASP A 172 12.62 9.94 0.20
N SER A 173 12.43 8.63 0.35
CA SER A 173 13.02 7.84 1.43
C SER A 173 14.55 7.94 1.42
N PHE A 174 15.17 7.82 0.25
CA PHE A 174 16.62 7.93 0.11
C PHE A 174 17.12 9.33 0.45
N ARG A 175 16.45 10.40 -0.01
CA ARG A 175 16.79 11.79 0.35
C ARG A 175 16.73 12.00 1.87
N GLN A 176 15.70 11.45 2.51
CA GLN A 176 15.51 11.59 3.94
C GLN A 176 16.61 10.87 4.74
N TRP A 177 17.00 9.65 4.35
CA TRP A 177 18.09 8.93 5.02
C TRP A 177 19.45 9.57 4.77
N HIS A 178 19.71 10.07 3.56
CA HIS A 178 20.93 10.83 3.28
C HIS A 178 21.03 12.08 4.18
N GLY A 179 19.91 12.79 4.39
CA GLY A 179 19.85 13.92 5.33
C GLY A 179 20.15 13.56 6.78
N TYR A 180 19.68 12.40 7.26
CA TYR A 180 19.88 11.96 8.64
C TYR A 180 21.25 11.33 8.89
N LEU A 181 21.75 10.50 7.97
CA LEU A 181 22.98 9.72 8.17
C LEU A 181 24.25 10.50 7.80
N ILE A 182 24.20 11.32 6.73
CA ILE A 182 25.40 12.00 6.21
C ILE A 182 25.42 13.47 6.62
N GLN A 183 24.28 14.17 6.54
CA GLN A 183 24.22 15.61 6.86
C GLN A 183 23.97 15.90 8.34
N GLY A 184 23.72 14.88 9.18
CA GLY A 184 23.51 15.03 10.61
C GLY A 184 22.33 15.93 10.98
N ARG A 185 21.35 16.11 10.09
CA ARG A 185 20.21 17.01 10.34
C ARG A 185 19.42 16.52 11.56
N PRO A 186 19.02 17.41 12.48
CA PRO A 186 18.23 17.01 13.64
C PRO A 186 16.89 16.42 13.18
N PHE A 187 16.44 15.37 13.89
CA PHE A 187 15.16 14.75 13.61
C PHE A 187 14.03 15.74 13.91
N THR A 188 13.49 16.39 12.88
CA THR A 188 12.25 17.16 13.02
C THR A 188 11.10 16.17 13.21
N SER A 189 10.75 15.88 14.46
CA SER A 189 9.48 15.26 14.80
C SER A 189 8.39 16.32 14.63
N SER A 190 7.56 16.19 13.60
CA SER A 190 6.24 16.84 13.55
C SER A 190 5.28 16.09 14.47
N GLU A 191 5.62 15.95 15.75
CA GLU A 191 4.72 15.35 16.71
C GLU A 191 3.66 16.40 17.05
N VAL A 192 2.43 16.20 16.53
CA VAL A 192 1.26 16.78 17.18
C VAL A 192 1.13 16.00 18.49
N ILE A 193 1.62 16.60 19.57
CA ILE A 193 1.31 16.14 20.92
C ILE A 193 -0.21 16.31 21.06
N ILE A 194 -0.98 15.25 20.79
CA ILE A 194 -2.36 15.18 21.24
C ILE A 194 -2.26 15.01 22.75
N LEU A 195 -2.21 16.16 23.45
CA LEU A 195 -2.46 16.23 24.88
C LEU A 195 -3.85 15.61 25.10
N SER A 196 -3.86 14.36 25.55
CA SER A 196 -5.03 13.74 26.14
C SER A 196 -5.33 14.48 27.44
N GLY A 197 -6.08 15.57 27.35
CA GLY A 197 -6.45 16.41 28.48
C GLY A 197 -7.49 17.42 28.06
N GLY A 198 -8.62 17.42 28.75
CA GLY A 198 -9.83 18.17 28.43
C GLY A 198 -9.65 19.68 28.28
N GLY A 199 -10.68 20.29 27.69
CA GLY A 199 -10.67 21.65 27.16
C GLY A 199 -10.08 22.72 28.06
N ALA A 200 -9.11 23.45 27.51
CA ALA A 200 -8.89 24.86 27.76
C ALA A 200 -8.19 25.48 26.53
N SER A 201 -8.65 26.67 26.14
CA SER A 201 -8.32 27.45 24.94
C SER A 201 -6.83 27.65 24.61
N PRO A 202 -6.48 27.98 23.34
CA PRO A 202 -5.11 28.03 22.87
C PRO A 202 -4.43 29.34 23.29
N ALA A 203 -3.53 29.27 24.27
CA ALA A 203 -2.55 30.32 24.53
C ALA A 203 -1.18 29.88 24.01
N ALA A 204 -0.58 30.76 23.21
CA ALA A 204 0.69 30.60 22.53
C ALA A 204 1.80 29.94 23.38
N SER A 205 2.43 28.90 22.84
CA SER A 205 3.67 28.35 23.39
C SER A 205 4.75 28.27 22.30
N ARG A 206 5.85 28.97 22.58
CA ARG A 206 7.11 29.02 21.83
C ARG A 206 7.76 27.62 21.77
N PRO A 207 8.63 27.34 20.78
CA PRO A 207 9.36 26.08 20.74
C PRO A 207 10.39 26.04 21.88
N ALA A 208 10.15 25.19 22.86
CA ALA A 208 11.13 24.86 23.89
C ALA A 208 12.17 23.90 23.31
N ILE A 209 13.38 24.42 23.08
CA ILE A 209 14.59 23.61 23.02
C ILE A 209 14.86 23.21 24.48
N SER A 210 14.71 21.92 24.79
CA SER A 210 15.02 21.37 26.10
C SER A 210 15.68 20.00 25.94
N ASP A 211 16.94 20.01 26.32
CA ASP A 211 17.87 18.94 26.61
C ASP A 211 17.29 17.59 27.07
N GLY A 212 18.00 16.52 26.66
CA GLY A 212 18.28 15.35 27.50
C GLY A 212 17.13 14.37 27.75
N ILE A 213 17.04 13.33 26.93
CA ILE A 213 16.35 12.08 27.33
C ILE A 213 17.19 11.41 28.42
N HIS A 214 16.84 11.63 29.68
CA HIS A 214 17.33 10.85 30.81
C HIS A 214 16.46 9.58 30.94
N LEU A 215 17.06 8.42 30.65
CA LEU A 215 16.46 7.11 30.96
C LEU A 215 16.67 6.83 32.46
N PRO A 216 15.65 6.37 33.21
CA PRO A 216 15.81 6.02 34.62
C PRO A 216 16.55 4.68 34.73
N GLY A 217 17.86 4.76 34.95
CA GLY A 217 18.67 3.65 35.45
C GLY A 217 18.76 3.72 36.97
N GLY A 218 17.88 3.01 37.67
CA GLY A 218 17.97 2.78 39.11
C GLY A 218 18.55 1.38 39.36
N GLY A 219 19.88 1.28 39.42
CA GLY A 219 20.58 0.13 40.00
C GLY A 219 21.04 0.52 41.41
N CYS A 220 20.50 -0.14 42.42
CA CYS A 220 20.98 -0.05 43.80
C CYS A 220 22.31 -0.79 43.96
N CYS A 221 23.12 -0.27 44.89
CA CYS A 221 24.42 -0.73 45.41
C CYS A 221 25.65 -0.29 44.60
#